data_AF-G5GM21-F1
#
_entry.id   AF-G5GM21-F1
#
_cell.length_a   1.000
_cell.length_b   1.000
_cell.length_c   1.000
_cell.angle_alpha   90.00
_cell.angle_beta   90.00
_cell.angle_gamma   90.00
#
_symmetry.space_group_name_H-M   'P 1'
#
loop_
_entity.id
_entity.type
_entity.pdbx_description
1 polymer ?
#
loop_
_entity_poly.entity_id
_entity_poly.type
_entity_poly.pdbx_seq_one_letter_code
_entity_poly.pdbx_strand_id
1 'polypeptide(L)'
;MTAQKVIVGCCIAGAAILCSGAVNPWEDGKNAVLVEEVYTVKSGDTLWNIAEEYLQKNTGTRRYILEYKSGIEQNNPWLLERHGMIYPGDKLTLTYWVKGDTQ
;
A
#
# COMPACT_ATOMS: atom_id res chain seq x y z
N MET A 1 19.23 0.94 -22.57
CA MET A 1 18.42 1.84 -21.73
C MET A 1 16.97 1.71 -22.17
N THR A 2 16.24 0.80 -21.54
CA THR A 2 14.85 0.50 -21.90
C THR A 2 13.98 1.12 -20.83
N ALA A 3 13.24 2.14 -21.24
CA ALA A 3 12.45 3.01 -20.39
C ALA A 3 11.54 2.21 -19.45
N GLN A 4 11.68 2.46 -18.14
CA GLN A 4 10.69 2.10 -17.13
C GLN A 4 9.34 2.62 -17.61
N LYS A 5 8.47 1.71 -18.05
CA LYS A 5 7.04 1.98 -18.13
C LYS A 5 6.53 2.05 -16.69
N VAL A 6 6.77 3.18 -16.04
CA VAL A 6 6.02 3.59 -14.87
C VAL A 6 4.57 3.68 -15.34
N ILE A 7 3.76 2.70 -14.97
CA ILE A 7 2.32 2.74 -15.17
C ILE A 7 1.79 3.83 -14.23
N VAL A 8 1.93 5.07 -14.67
CA VAL A 8 1.23 6.24 -14.14
C VAL A 8 -0.22 6.10 -14.61
N GLY A 9 -0.98 5.28 -13.91
CA GLY A 9 -2.41 5.09 -14.12
C GLY A 9 -3.21 5.92 -13.14
N CYS A 10 -3.57 7.14 -13.55
CA CYS A 10 -4.65 8.00 -13.04
C CYS A 10 -4.72 8.34 -11.53
N CYS A 11 -4.36 9.60 -11.25
CA CYS A 11 -5.04 10.48 -10.28
C CYS A 11 -4.94 10.21 -8.77
N ILE A 12 -3.81 9.73 -8.24
CA ILE A 12 -3.57 9.80 -6.79
C ILE A 12 -2.24 10.52 -6.53
N ALA A 13 -2.35 11.63 -5.81
CA ALA A 13 -1.23 12.48 -5.46
C ALA A 13 -0.26 11.74 -4.52
N GLY A 14 0.99 11.52 -4.98
CA GLY A 14 2.13 11.19 -4.10
C GLY A 14 2.30 9.72 -3.74
N ALA A 15 2.60 8.86 -4.71
CA ALA A 15 3.21 7.55 -4.45
C ALA A 15 4.74 7.68 -4.38
N ALA A 16 5.36 7.17 -3.30
CA ALA A 16 6.81 7.06 -3.16
C ALA A 16 7.19 5.57 -3.18
N ILE A 17 8.02 5.17 -4.14
CA ILE A 17 8.51 3.78 -4.21
C ILE A 17 9.72 3.67 -3.28
N LEU A 18 9.57 2.95 -2.18
CA LEU A 18 10.67 2.67 -1.25
C LEU A 18 11.38 1.38 -1.69
N CYS A 19 12.57 1.52 -2.28
CA CYS A 19 13.45 0.38 -2.55
C CYS A 19 14.12 -0.10 -1.25
N SER A 20 13.34 -0.55 -0.25
CA SER A 20 13.87 -1.13 0.98
C SER A 20 14.25 -2.60 0.73
N GLY A 21 15.53 -2.84 0.46
CA GLY A 21 16.09 -4.19 0.38
C GLY A 21 16.30 -4.80 1.76
N ALA A 22 15.42 -5.74 2.13
CA ALA A 22 15.70 -6.88 3.01
C ALA A 22 14.63 -7.95 2.76
N VAL A 23 14.94 -8.88 1.87
CA VAL A 23 14.13 -10.05 1.46
C VAL A 23 14.29 -11.14 2.55
N ASN A 24 13.28 -11.82 3.11
CA ASN A 24 12.42 -12.92 2.59
C ASN A 24 11.62 -13.52 3.79
N PRO A 25 10.52 -14.29 3.57
CA PRO A 25 10.37 -15.51 4.39
C PRO A 25 10.18 -16.82 3.60
N TRP A 26 9.96 -16.80 2.28
CA TRP A 26 9.82 -18.03 1.48
C TRP A 26 10.43 -17.76 0.09
N GLU A 27 11.69 -18.15 -0.10
CA GLU A 27 12.46 -17.86 -1.32
C GLU A 27 11.86 -18.53 -2.56
N ASP A 28 11.64 -17.72 -3.59
CA ASP A 28 11.57 -18.14 -5.00
C ASP A 28 11.70 -16.86 -5.87
N GLY A 29 12.90 -16.30 -5.94
CA GLY A 29 13.35 -15.41 -7.03
C GLY A 29 12.49 -14.19 -7.39
N LYS A 30 11.63 -13.69 -6.50
CA LYS A 30 10.72 -12.58 -6.79
C LYS A 30 11.18 -11.35 -6.02
N ASN A 31 11.85 -10.44 -6.72
CA ASN A 31 12.26 -9.13 -6.23
C ASN A 31 11.02 -8.30 -5.84
N ALA A 32 10.38 -8.55 -4.70
CA ALA A 32 9.22 -7.78 -4.29
C ALA A 32 9.66 -6.37 -3.84
N VAL A 33 8.96 -5.34 -4.32
CA VAL A 33 9.21 -3.94 -4.00
C VAL A 33 8.12 -3.45 -3.06
N LEU A 34 8.49 -2.80 -1.96
CA LEU A 34 7.56 -2.14 -1.07
C LEU A 34 7.15 -0.80 -1.66
N VAL A 35 5.86 -0.62 -1.89
CA VAL A 35 5.29 0.65 -2.33
C VAL A 35 4.65 1.33 -1.13
N GLU A 36 4.94 2.62 -0.96
CA GLU A 36 4.24 3.50 -0.04
C GLU A 36 3.43 4.53 -0.85
N GLU A 37 2.13 4.60 -0.59
CA GLU A 37 1.20 5.48 -1.30
C GLU A 37 0.39 6.29 -0.29
N VAL A 38 0.28 7.60 -0.51
CA VAL A 38 -0.61 8.45 0.28
C VAL A 38 -1.97 8.53 -0.40
N TYR A 39 -2.99 7.99 0.26
CA TYR A 39 -4.37 8.10 -0.17
C TYR A 39 -5.06 9.25 0.56
N THR A 40 -5.80 10.09 -0.17
CA THR A 40 -6.66 11.11 0.43
C THR A 40 -8.08 10.57 0.49
N VAL A 41 -8.61 10.46 1.71
CA VAL A 41 -9.95 9.93 2.00
C VAL A 41 -11.00 10.78 1.29
N LYS A 42 -11.97 10.13 0.66
CA LYS A 42 -13.09 10.74 -0.06
C LYS A 42 -14.40 10.52 0.70
N SER A 43 -15.43 11.27 0.31
CA SER A 43 -16.78 11.06 0.85
C SER A 43 -17.30 9.67 0.48
N GLY A 44 -17.80 8.94 1.46
CA GLY A 44 -18.30 7.57 1.30
C GLY A 44 -17.25 6.48 1.52
N ASP A 45 -15.98 6.83 1.70
CA ASP A 45 -14.94 5.85 2.00
C ASP A 45 -15.10 5.30 3.42
N THR A 46 -14.74 4.03 3.57
CA THR A 46 -14.51 3.41 4.87
C THR A 46 -13.09 2.86 4.92
N LEU A 47 -12.50 2.78 6.12
CA LEU A 47 -11.18 2.17 6.29
C LEU A 47 -11.15 0.74 5.74
N TRP A 48 -12.28 0.02 5.85
CA TRP A 48 -12.43 -1.34 5.30
C TRP A 48 -12.38 -1.36 3.77
N ASN A 49 -13.18 -0.53 3.09
CA ASN A 49 -13.22 -0.52 1.63
C ASN A 49 -11.86 -0.10 1.03
N ILE A 50 -11.20 0.89 1.65
CA ILE A 50 -9.84 1.29 1.27
C ILE A 50 -8.88 0.12 1.46
N ALA A 51 -8.96 -0.59 2.59
CA ALA A 51 -8.13 -1.75 2.84
C ALA A 51 -8.36 -2.87 1.80
N GLU A 52 -9.61 -3.15 1.43
CA GLU A 52 -9.94 -4.12 0.39
C GLU A 52 -9.37 -3.73 -0.97
N GLU A 53 -9.53 -2.46 -1.37
CA GLU A 53 -9.03 -1.93 -2.63
C GLU A 53 -7.50 -2.02 -2.71
N TYR A 54 -6.81 -1.55 -1.68
CA TYR A 54 -5.35 -1.50 -1.68
C TYR A 54 -4.70 -2.86 -1.41
N LEU A 55 -5.39 -3.79 -0.74
CA LEU A 55 -4.91 -5.16 -0.63
C LEU A 55 -4.80 -5.84 -2.00
N GLN A 56 -5.69 -5.53 -2.96
CA GLN A 56 -5.58 -6.06 -4.32
C GLN A 56 -4.30 -5.63 -5.04
N LYS A 57 -3.70 -4.49 -4.64
CA LYS A 57 -2.41 -4.03 -5.16
C LYS A 57 -1.23 -4.83 -4.60
N ASN A 58 -1.41 -5.59 -3.51
CA ASN A 58 -0.37 -6.47 -2.97
C ASN A 58 -0.23 -7.74 -3.82
N THR A 59 0.70 -7.71 -4.77
CA THR A 59 1.03 -8.84 -5.64
C THR A 59 2.28 -9.58 -5.18
N GLY A 60 3.11 -8.94 -4.36
CA GLY A 60 4.43 -9.40 -3.91
C GLY A 60 4.38 -10.46 -2.81
N THR A 61 3.39 -10.39 -1.92
CA THR A 61 3.22 -11.35 -0.81
C THR A 61 1.77 -11.78 -0.67
N ARG A 62 1.54 -12.86 0.09
CA ARG A 62 0.19 -13.19 0.57
C ARG A 62 -0.02 -12.47 1.89
N ARG A 63 -1.08 -11.67 1.99
CA ARG A 63 -1.42 -10.93 3.20
C ARG A 63 -2.92 -11.02 3.44
N TYR A 64 -3.33 -11.31 4.67
CA TYR A 64 -4.74 -11.40 5.02
C TYR A 64 -5.33 -10.00 5.28
N ILE A 65 -6.64 -9.80 5.03
CA ILE A 65 -7.27 -8.47 5.11
C ILE A 65 -7.13 -7.82 6.49
N LEU A 66 -7.21 -8.59 7.58
CA LEU A 66 -7.03 -8.05 8.92
C LEU A 66 -5.58 -7.64 9.21
N GLU A 67 -4.60 -8.38 8.67
CA GLU A 67 -3.18 -7.99 8.75
C GLU A 67 -2.90 -6.74 7.92
N TYR A 68 -3.60 -6.58 6.81
CA TYR A 68 -3.51 -5.39 5.98
C TYR A 68 -4.05 -4.17 6.71
N LYS A 69 -5.28 -4.26 7.23
CA LYS A 69 -5.90 -3.20 8.04
C LYS A 69 -5.04 -2.82 9.24
N SER A 70 -4.49 -3.80 9.98
CA SER A 70 -3.57 -3.54 11.08
C SER A 70 -2.31 -2.80 10.62
N GLY A 71 -1.80 -3.08 9.43
CA GLY A 71 -0.69 -2.32 8.84
C GLY A 71 -1.05 -0.87 8.53
N ILE A 72 -2.27 -0.61 8.05
CA ILE A 72 -2.75 0.76 7.83
C ILE A 72 -2.78 1.52 9.16
N GLU A 73 -3.25 0.89 10.24
CA GLU A 73 -3.26 1.47 11.60
C GLU A 73 -1.85 1.75 12.12
N GLN A 74 -0.90 0.85 11.87
CA GLN A 74 0.51 1.04 12.25
C GLN A 74 1.16 2.20 11.49
N ASN A 75 0.88 2.32 10.18
CA ASN A 75 1.41 3.42 9.36
C ASN A 75 0.76 4.78 9.70
N ASN A 76 -0.42 4.76 10.32
CA ASN A 76 -1.20 5.95 10.65
C ASN A 76 -1.61 5.93 12.13
N PRO A 77 -0.67 6.15 13.08
CA PRO A 77 -0.94 6.00 14.51
C PRO A 77 -2.10 6.87 15.03
N TRP A 78 -2.38 7.99 14.36
CA TRP A 78 -3.52 8.87 14.66
C TRP A 78 -4.88 8.19 14.55
N LEU A 79 -4.98 7.07 13.80
CA LEU A 79 -6.19 6.25 13.76
C LEU A 79 -6.53 5.67 15.13
N LEU A 80 -5.55 5.41 16.00
CA LEU A 80 -5.79 4.87 17.33
C LEU A 80 -6.59 5.86 18.19
N GLU A 81 -6.19 7.12 18.19
CA GLU A 81 -6.86 8.20 18.91
C GLU A 81 -8.28 8.45 18.39
N ARG A 82 -8.50 8.20 17.10
CA ARG A 82 -9.81 8.32 16.45
C ARG A 82 -10.61 7.02 16.42
N HIS A 83 -10.16 5.95 17.10
CA HIS A 83 -10.80 4.63 17.07
C HIS A 83 -11.09 4.11 15.65
N GLY A 84 -10.19 4.39 14.71
CA GLY A 84 -10.31 3.99 13.30
C GLY A 84 -11.25 4.86 12.46
N MET A 85 -11.78 5.97 13.00
CA MET A 85 -12.60 6.90 12.23
C MET A 85 -11.76 7.73 11.26
N ILE A 86 -12.26 7.85 10.03
CA ILE A 86 -11.67 8.63 8.94
C ILE A 86 -12.70 9.62 8.40
N TYR A 87 -12.23 10.76 7.90
CA TYR A 87 -13.04 11.82 7.32
C TYR A 87 -12.50 12.22 5.95
N PRO A 88 -13.35 12.72 5.03
CA PRO A 88 -12.89 13.24 3.75
C PRO A 88 -11.79 14.29 3.92
N GLY A 89 -10.70 14.13 3.17
CA GLY A 89 -9.50 14.97 3.26
C GLY A 89 -8.41 14.43 4.21
N ASP A 90 -8.71 13.44 5.07
CA ASP A 90 -7.67 12.74 5.82
C ASP A 90 -6.68 12.06 4.87
N LYS A 91 -5.42 11.99 5.27
CA LYS A 91 -4.35 11.33 4.50
C LYS A 91 -3.96 10.03 5.17
N LEU A 92 -4.09 8.93 4.44
CA LEU A 92 -3.68 7.59 4.86
C LEU A 92 -2.39 7.20 4.14
N THR A 93 -1.37 6.85 4.90
CA THR A 93 -0.17 6.20 4.38
C THR A 93 -0.42 4.69 4.26
N LEU A 94 -0.43 4.18 3.04
CA LEU A 94 -0.73 2.79 2.72
C LEU A 94 0.53 2.12 2.17
N THR A 95 0.81 0.88 2.61
CA THR A 95 1.97 0.12 2.12
C THR A 95 1.56 -1.23 1.56
N TYR A 96 2.10 -1.61 0.42
CA TYR A 96 1.84 -2.92 -0.21
C TYR A 96 3.04 -3.39 -1.02
N TRP A 97 3.17 -4.72 -1.17
CA TRP A 97 4.28 -5.31 -1.92
C TRP A 97 3.88 -5.58 -3.36
N VAL A 98 4.70 -5.17 -4.31
CA VAL A 98 4.52 -5.46 -5.74
C VAL A 98 5.60 -6.44 -6.18
N LYS A 99 5.25 -7.47 -6.96
CA LYS A 99 6.28 -8.31 -7.60
C LYS A 99 7.12 -7.44 -8.53
N GLY A 100 8.41 -7.35 -8.27
CA GLY A 100 9.34 -6.76 -9.21
C GLY A 100 9.59 -7.69 -10.39
N ASP A 101 9.92 -7.07 -11.52
CA ASP A 101 10.18 -7.79 -12.76
C ASP A 101 11.35 -8.76 -12.59
N THR A 102 11.16 -9.99 -13.04
CA THR A 102 12.25 -10.93 -13.29
C THR A 102 12.84 -10.53 -14.63
N GLN A 103 14.05 -9.97 -14.65
CA GLN A 103 14.81 -9.81 -15.90
C GLN A 103 15.23 -11.18 -16.44
#